data_AF-A0A0D2FRD8-F1
#
_entry.id   AF-A0A0D2FRD8-F1
#
_cell.length_a   1.000
_cell.length_b   1.000
_cell.length_c   1.000
_cell.angle_alpha   90.00
_cell.angle_beta   90.00
_cell.angle_gamma   90.00
#
_symmetry.space_group_name_H-M   'P 1'
#
loop_
_entity.id
_entity.type
_entity.pdbx_description
1 polymer ?
#
loop_
_entity_poly.entity_id
_entity_poly.type
_entity_poly.pdbx_seq_one_letter_code
_entity_poly.pdbx_strand_id
1 'polypeptide(L)'
;MKNRSRWLKHPIDSAISSLAKVGGNRKSVIMDKDSPFNHVLKVYQETRRPRGSYLSTEYLDALNIRVFEMDLETGKPEDPGLQFGTPCPSQEVDKLFEEVSDDFGGLDQGDLYCTGYGITTTIKNSFHEMGLFGFGDKPKSIGAYYAREKNSSSTVENRLGFHSSSRDKEPDFHTRLIFGAYDKRIPHRGCILLDGAVSDERFLRRSEVYCAALLIGDKLRWAKKPHERHFPVFIYSISESQGRIIQAHYEHPHFIVRKTKHFLFEEGSASGYKMMVRWMLNNPTGDMGTPRKSTKDRVLNLVKALKPSVH
;
A
#
# COMPACT_ATOMS: atom_id res chain seq x y z
N MET A 1 -5.89 -16.60 39.36
CA MET A 1 -5.47 -16.84 37.96
C MET A 1 -6.47 -17.75 37.26
N LYS A 2 -6.78 -17.50 35.98
CA LYS A 2 -7.79 -18.15 35.11
C LYS A 2 -9.17 -17.48 35.08
N ASN A 3 -9.24 -16.38 34.35
CA ASN A 3 -10.39 -16.06 33.52
C ASN A 3 -9.89 -15.31 32.27
N ARG A 4 -9.32 -16.07 31.32
CA ARG A 4 -9.18 -15.56 29.94
C ARG A 4 -10.55 -15.74 29.30
N SER A 5 -11.35 -14.69 29.47
CA SER A 5 -12.70 -14.51 28.97
C SER A 5 -12.82 -14.91 27.50
N ARG A 6 -13.93 -15.61 27.21
CA ARG A 6 -14.54 -15.77 25.90
C ARG A 6 -14.57 -14.41 25.19
N TRP A 7 -13.59 -14.16 24.32
CA TRP A 7 -13.75 -13.15 23.29
C TRP A 7 -14.74 -13.73 22.28
N LEU A 8 -15.86 -13.03 22.10
CA LEU A 8 -16.81 -13.26 21.01
C LEU A 8 -16.00 -13.51 19.73
N LYS A 9 -16.19 -14.67 19.10
CA LYS A 9 -15.61 -14.99 17.79
C LYS A 9 -16.06 -13.90 16.82
N HIS A 10 -15.23 -12.90 16.60
CA HIS A 10 -15.53 -11.84 15.68
C HIS A 10 -15.63 -12.48 14.28
N PRO A 11 -16.55 -12.06 13.39
CA PRO A 11 -16.60 -12.55 12.01
C PRO A 11 -15.23 -12.49 11.29
N ILE A 12 -14.34 -11.63 11.78
CA ILE A 12 -12.97 -11.42 11.32
C ILE A 12 -12.03 -12.60 11.67
N ASP A 13 -12.18 -13.26 12.83
CA ASP A 13 -11.32 -14.38 13.24
C ASP A 13 -11.73 -15.69 12.54
N SER A 14 -13.04 -15.86 12.31
CA SER A 14 -13.56 -16.90 11.40
C SER A 14 -13.03 -16.71 9.98
N ALA A 15 -12.92 -15.45 9.54
CA ALA A 15 -12.43 -15.12 8.22
C ALA A 15 -10.90 -15.15 8.08
N ILE A 16 -10.11 -15.04 9.15
CA ILE A 16 -8.65 -15.29 9.14
C ILE A 16 -8.39 -16.81 9.17
N SER A 17 -9.18 -17.57 9.94
CA SER A 17 -9.24 -19.03 9.79
C SER A 17 -9.68 -19.44 8.37
N SER A 18 -10.55 -18.65 7.72
CA SER A 18 -10.91 -18.85 6.31
C SER A 18 -9.87 -18.29 5.33
N LEU A 19 -9.03 -17.30 5.70
CA LEU A 19 -7.86 -16.91 4.91
C LEU A 19 -6.87 -18.08 4.78
N ALA A 20 -6.73 -18.90 5.83
CA ALA A 20 -5.95 -20.12 5.83
C ALA A 20 -6.67 -21.34 5.19
N LYS A 21 -8.02 -21.35 5.14
CA LYS A 21 -8.83 -22.50 4.68
C LYS A 21 -9.48 -22.35 3.30
N VAL A 22 -9.58 -21.15 2.73
CA VAL A 22 -10.22 -20.92 1.42
C VAL A 22 -9.19 -21.18 0.32
N GLY A 23 -8.94 -22.47 0.11
CA GLY A 23 -8.41 -23.07 -1.11
C GLY A 23 -9.31 -24.22 -1.48
N GLY A 24 -10.49 -23.94 -2.03
CA GLY A 24 -11.36 -24.97 -2.59
C GLY A 24 -10.56 -25.80 -3.60
N ASN A 25 -10.44 -27.10 -3.34
CA ASN A 25 -9.72 -28.11 -4.14
C ASN A 25 -8.21 -27.94 -4.33
N ARG A 26 -7.54 -26.98 -3.70
CA ARG A 26 -6.07 -26.96 -3.63
C ARG A 26 -5.68 -27.47 -2.25
N LYS A 27 -4.93 -28.59 -2.20
CA LYS A 27 -4.25 -29.07 -0.98
C LYS A 27 -3.79 -27.85 -0.21
N SER A 28 -4.37 -27.62 0.98
CA SER A 28 -3.98 -26.49 1.83
C SER A 28 -2.48 -26.58 1.99
N VAL A 29 -1.74 -25.67 1.35
CA VAL A 29 -0.31 -25.57 1.56
C VAL A 29 -0.19 -25.26 3.04
N ILE A 30 0.34 -26.20 3.82
CA ILE A 30 0.69 -25.96 5.21
C ILE A 30 1.73 -24.85 5.15
N MET A 31 1.30 -23.61 5.43
CA MET A 31 2.20 -22.49 5.44
C MET A 31 3.10 -22.66 6.66
N ASP A 32 4.40 -22.73 6.40
CA ASP A 32 5.41 -22.78 7.45
C ASP A 32 5.18 -21.64 8.45
N LYS A 33 5.43 -21.90 9.74
CA LYS A 33 5.32 -20.89 10.80
C LYS A 33 6.15 -19.66 10.46
N ASP A 34 7.30 -19.87 9.82
CA ASP A 34 8.24 -18.82 9.41
C ASP A 34 7.92 -18.23 8.02
N SER A 35 6.75 -18.55 7.45
CA SER A 35 6.33 -17.96 6.18
C SER A 35 6.11 -16.44 6.30
N PRO A 36 6.51 -15.65 5.28
CA PRO A 36 6.28 -14.21 5.20
C PRO A 36 4.85 -13.80 5.51
N PHE A 37 3.88 -14.62 5.08
CA PHE A 37 2.47 -14.37 5.34
C PHE A 37 2.14 -14.35 6.83
N ASN A 38 2.68 -15.28 7.62
CA ASN A 38 2.41 -15.35 9.06
C ASN A 38 3.01 -14.15 9.80
N HIS A 39 4.20 -13.69 9.40
CA HIS A 39 4.81 -12.48 9.97
C HIS A 39 3.98 -11.23 9.63
N VAL A 40 3.59 -11.05 8.36
CA VAL A 40 2.73 -9.93 7.95
C VAL A 40 1.35 -9.99 8.61
N LEU A 41 0.79 -11.20 8.76
CA LEU A 41 -0.47 -11.41 9.48
C LEU A 41 -0.34 -11.03 10.97
N LYS A 42 0.79 -11.33 11.61
CA LYS A 42 1.08 -10.90 12.98
C LYS A 42 1.10 -9.37 13.05
N VAL A 43 1.82 -8.68 12.17
CA VAL A 43 1.83 -7.20 12.12
C VAL A 43 0.41 -6.65 11.98
N TYR A 44 -0.37 -7.18 11.03
CA TYR A 44 -1.77 -6.81 10.84
C TYR A 44 -2.64 -7.03 12.10
N GLN A 45 -2.49 -8.16 12.78
CA GLN A 45 -3.28 -8.49 13.97
C GLN A 45 -2.89 -7.61 15.17
N GLU A 46 -1.60 -7.40 15.36
CA GLU A 46 -1.07 -6.65 16.50
C GLU A 46 -1.42 -5.17 16.34
N THR A 47 -1.27 -4.58 15.15
CA THR A 47 -1.68 -3.17 14.89
C THR A 47 -3.16 -2.87 15.16
N ARG A 48 -4.03 -3.85 15.35
CA ARG A 48 -5.43 -3.64 15.78
C ARG A 48 -5.60 -3.46 17.29
N ARG A 49 -4.59 -3.82 18.08
CA ARG A 49 -4.68 -3.90 19.55
C ARG A 49 -4.40 -2.59 20.27
N PRO A 50 -3.34 -1.81 19.92
CA PRO A 50 -3.03 -0.56 20.59
C PRO A 50 -4.21 0.40 20.58
N ARG A 51 -4.35 1.16 21.66
CA ARG A 51 -5.20 2.35 21.67
C ARG A 51 -4.41 3.53 21.13
N GLY A 52 -5.09 4.44 20.44
CA GLY A 52 -4.49 5.62 19.84
C GLY A 52 -4.00 5.42 18.41
N SER A 53 -3.54 6.51 17.82
CA SER A 53 -3.25 6.62 16.38
C SER A 53 -1.82 6.29 16.00
N TYR A 54 -0.90 6.37 16.95
CA TYR A 54 0.54 6.30 16.71
C TYR A 54 1.14 5.05 17.32
N LEU A 55 2.15 4.51 16.66
CA LEU A 55 2.94 3.39 17.17
C LEU A 55 4.22 3.92 17.80
N SER A 56 4.50 3.49 19.04
CA SER A 56 5.78 3.82 19.69
C SER A 56 6.92 3.01 19.08
N THR A 57 8.15 3.49 19.26
CA THR A 57 9.35 2.80 18.77
C THR A 57 9.47 1.40 19.35
N GLU A 58 9.20 1.22 20.65
CA GLU A 58 9.23 -0.11 21.30
C GLU A 58 8.21 -1.06 20.69
N TYR A 59 7.05 -0.53 20.28
CA TYR A 59 6.01 -1.30 19.63
C TYR A 59 6.41 -1.72 18.20
N LEU A 60 7.06 -0.83 17.46
CA LEU A 60 7.61 -1.11 16.14
C LEU A 60 8.69 -2.21 16.22
N ASP A 61 9.62 -2.08 17.18
CA ASP A 61 10.70 -3.05 17.42
C ASP A 61 10.14 -4.43 17.79
N ALA A 62 9.14 -4.48 18.68
CA ALA A 62 8.49 -5.73 19.09
C ALA A 62 7.80 -6.47 17.92
N LEU A 63 7.47 -5.74 16.85
CA LEU A 63 6.88 -6.28 15.62
C LEU A 63 7.90 -6.45 14.48
N ASN A 64 9.18 -6.21 14.72
CA ASN A 64 10.24 -6.19 13.70
C ASN A 64 9.92 -5.24 12.54
N ILE A 65 9.28 -4.10 12.83
CA ILE A 65 9.01 -3.06 11.84
C ILE A 65 10.21 -2.11 11.82
N ARG A 66 10.83 -1.94 10.65
CA ARG A 66 11.88 -0.94 10.45
C ARG A 66 11.30 0.24 9.69
N VAL A 67 11.57 1.45 10.16
CA VAL A 67 11.07 2.68 9.57
C VAL A 67 12.24 3.51 9.05
N PHE A 68 12.13 4.01 7.83
CA PHE A 68 13.14 4.84 7.19
C PHE A 68 12.49 6.05 6.52
N GLU A 69 13.24 7.13 6.35
CA GLU A 69 12.80 8.25 5.53
C GLU A 69 12.93 7.92 4.03
N MET A 70 12.14 8.59 3.23
CA MET A 70 12.12 8.51 1.77
C MET A 70 11.99 9.91 1.20
N ASP A 71 12.84 10.23 0.24
CA ASP A 71 12.78 11.51 -0.44
C ASP A 71 11.47 11.63 -1.26
N LEU A 72 10.77 12.75 -1.09
CA LEU A 72 9.45 12.97 -1.69
C LEU A 72 9.54 13.14 -3.22
N GLU A 73 10.60 13.78 -3.72
CA GLU A 73 10.72 14.14 -5.14
C GLU A 73 11.29 13.01 -6.00
N THR A 74 12.16 12.19 -5.42
CA THR A 74 12.87 11.12 -6.13
C THR A 74 12.38 9.72 -5.75
N GLY A 75 11.74 9.58 -4.59
CA GLY A 75 11.38 8.29 -4.00
C GLY A 75 12.56 7.47 -3.48
N LYS A 76 13.75 8.08 -3.41
CA LYS A 76 14.95 7.40 -2.93
C LYS A 76 14.84 7.17 -1.42
N PRO A 77 14.96 5.93 -0.93
CA PRO A 77 14.99 5.66 0.50
C PRO A 77 16.33 6.06 1.12
N GLU A 78 16.31 6.36 2.42
CA GLU A 78 17.53 6.58 3.23
C GLU A 78 18.31 5.27 3.46
N ASP A 79 17.60 4.13 3.52
CA ASP A 79 18.22 2.82 3.66
C ASP A 79 18.78 2.27 2.33
N PRO A 80 19.74 1.33 2.36
CA PRO A 80 20.36 0.78 1.15
C PRO A 80 19.46 -0.19 0.37
N GLY A 81 18.20 -0.39 0.76
CA GLY A 81 17.31 -1.35 0.14
C GLY A 81 16.74 -0.89 -1.21
N LEU A 82 16.05 -1.82 -1.89
CA LEU A 82 15.52 -1.62 -3.24
C LEU A 82 14.50 -0.49 -3.33
N GLN A 83 14.60 0.39 -4.33
CA GLN A 83 13.56 1.37 -4.64
C GLN A 83 12.47 0.74 -5.50
N PHE A 84 11.21 0.81 -5.03
CA PHE A 84 10.08 0.19 -5.73
C PHE A 84 9.26 1.18 -6.56
N GLY A 85 9.45 2.49 -6.41
CA GLY A 85 8.80 3.45 -7.29
C GLY A 85 9.50 4.79 -7.31
N THR A 86 9.32 5.50 -8.42
CA THR A 86 9.67 6.91 -8.57
C THR A 86 8.39 7.68 -8.91
N PRO A 87 8.17 8.87 -8.33
CA PRO A 87 7.00 9.67 -8.70
C PRO A 87 7.00 9.97 -10.20
N CYS A 88 5.81 10.02 -10.80
CA CYS A 88 5.64 10.45 -12.18
C CYS A 88 6.32 11.82 -12.40
N PRO A 89 7.00 12.05 -13.53
CA PRO A 89 7.58 13.36 -13.83
C PRO A 89 6.55 14.48 -13.69
N SER A 90 6.96 15.61 -13.10
CA SER A 90 6.04 16.73 -12.86
C SER A 90 5.42 17.25 -14.16
N GLN A 91 6.19 17.31 -15.25
CA GLN A 91 5.73 17.79 -16.55
C GLN A 91 4.62 16.93 -17.16
N GLU A 92 4.59 15.64 -16.85
CA GLU A 92 3.50 14.76 -17.31
C GLU A 92 2.22 15.06 -16.52
N VAL A 93 2.33 15.24 -15.21
CA VAL A 93 1.18 15.59 -14.36
C VAL A 93 0.69 17.01 -14.61
N ASP A 94 1.58 17.96 -14.88
CA ASP A 94 1.22 19.34 -15.18
C ASP A 94 0.31 19.40 -16.42
N LYS A 95 0.65 18.67 -17.49
CA LYS A 95 -0.20 18.56 -18.68
C LYS A 95 -1.57 17.96 -18.39
N LEU A 96 -1.65 16.97 -17.49
CA LEU A 96 -2.93 16.39 -17.10
C LEU A 96 -3.80 17.40 -16.36
N PHE A 97 -3.18 18.27 -15.56
CA PHE A 97 -3.87 19.30 -14.81
C PHE A 97 -4.26 20.52 -15.66
N GLU A 98 -3.72 20.68 -16.87
CA GLU A 98 -4.21 21.69 -17.83
C GLU A 98 -5.66 21.40 -18.30
N GLU A 99 -6.09 20.14 -18.25
CA GLU A 99 -7.43 19.70 -18.64
C GLU A 99 -8.43 19.66 -17.47
N VAL A 100 -7.96 19.83 -16.24
CA VAL A 100 -8.76 19.74 -15.01
C VAL A 100 -9.22 21.13 -14.60
N SER A 101 -10.45 21.24 -14.07
CA SER A 101 -10.93 22.52 -13.52
C SER A 101 -10.02 23.03 -12.40
N ASP A 102 -9.68 24.33 -12.42
CA ASP A 102 -8.92 25.01 -11.36
C ASP A 102 -9.69 25.14 -10.03
N ASP A 103 -10.93 24.65 -9.97
CA ASP A 103 -11.76 24.66 -8.76
C ASP A 103 -11.36 23.54 -7.78
N PHE A 104 -10.17 23.70 -7.19
CA PHE A 104 -9.74 22.98 -5.99
C PHE A 104 -10.47 23.58 -4.79
N GLY A 105 -11.78 23.29 -4.70
CA GLY A 105 -12.73 23.93 -3.78
C GLY A 105 -12.23 24.05 -2.34
N GLY A 106 -12.80 25.02 -1.61
CA GLY A 106 -12.38 25.38 -0.26
C GLY A 106 -12.23 24.16 0.66
N LEU A 107 -11.10 24.08 1.34
CA LEU A 107 -10.86 23.06 2.35
C LEU A 107 -11.80 23.34 3.54
N ASP A 108 -12.77 22.45 3.77
CA ASP A 108 -13.63 22.55 4.96
C ASP A 108 -12.75 22.47 6.21
N GLN A 109 -12.68 23.58 6.95
CA GLN A 109 -11.86 23.72 8.17
C GLN A 109 -12.55 23.15 9.42
N GLY A 110 -13.79 22.66 9.31
CA GLY A 110 -14.60 22.25 10.46
C GLY A 110 -14.20 20.90 11.09
N ASP A 111 -13.99 19.87 10.27
CA ASP A 111 -13.65 18.51 10.70
C ASP A 111 -12.48 17.96 9.86
N LEU A 112 -11.43 17.48 10.53
CA LEU A 112 -10.23 16.89 9.91
C LEU A 112 -10.58 15.79 8.90
N TYR A 113 -11.63 15.03 9.20
CA TYR A 113 -12.13 13.99 8.31
C TYR A 113 -12.79 14.60 7.06
N CYS A 114 -13.58 15.67 7.21
CA CYS A 114 -14.19 16.39 6.10
C CYS A 114 -13.13 17.01 5.18
N THR A 115 -12.06 17.60 5.73
CA THR A 115 -10.94 18.13 4.93
C THR A 115 -10.30 17.03 4.08
N GLY A 116 -9.91 15.92 4.71
CA GLY A 116 -9.32 14.78 4.00
C GLY A 116 -10.27 14.19 2.95
N TYR A 117 -11.56 14.10 3.29
CA TYR A 117 -12.59 13.65 2.36
C TYR A 117 -12.71 14.58 1.14
N GLY A 118 -12.69 15.90 1.34
CA GLY A 118 -12.65 16.91 0.29
C GLY A 118 -11.47 16.69 -0.65
N ILE A 119 -10.25 16.61 -0.10
CA ILE A 119 -9.01 16.36 -0.86
C ILE A 119 -9.14 15.11 -1.72
N THR A 120 -9.62 14.00 -1.16
CA THR A 120 -9.76 12.74 -1.91
C THR A 120 -10.83 12.80 -2.98
N THR A 121 -11.89 13.59 -2.76
CA THR A 121 -12.95 13.81 -3.73
C THR A 121 -12.41 14.62 -4.90
N THR A 122 -11.63 15.67 -4.64
CA THR A 122 -10.95 16.45 -5.68
C THR A 122 -10.00 15.57 -6.51
N ILE A 123 -9.11 14.78 -5.88
CA ILE A 123 -8.23 13.84 -6.60
C ILE A 123 -9.05 12.87 -7.45
N LYS A 124 -10.14 12.34 -6.91
CA LYS A 124 -11.02 11.40 -7.62
C LYS A 124 -11.64 12.06 -8.86
N ASN A 125 -12.15 13.28 -8.72
CA ASN A 125 -12.75 14.03 -9.83
C ASN A 125 -11.70 14.34 -10.91
N SER A 126 -10.49 14.76 -10.52
CA SER A 126 -9.39 14.98 -11.46
C SER A 126 -9.07 13.70 -12.25
N PHE A 127 -9.02 12.54 -11.59
CA PHE A 127 -8.83 11.27 -12.30
C PHE A 127 -9.98 10.90 -13.23
N HIS A 128 -11.21 11.28 -12.90
CA HIS A 128 -12.35 11.07 -13.77
C HIS A 128 -12.27 11.96 -15.02
N GLU A 129 -11.96 13.25 -14.84
CA GLU A 129 -11.75 14.21 -15.93
C GLU A 129 -10.60 13.78 -16.86
N MET A 130 -9.49 13.29 -16.29
CA MET A 130 -8.37 12.73 -17.06
C MET A 130 -8.69 11.38 -17.75
N GLY A 131 -9.87 10.79 -17.53
CA GLY A 131 -10.24 9.49 -18.08
C GLY A 131 -9.46 8.30 -17.50
N LEU A 132 -8.94 8.45 -16.27
CA LEU A 132 -8.21 7.41 -15.52
C LEU A 132 -9.15 6.46 -14.77
N PHE A 133 -10.40 6.88 -14.53
CA PHE A 133 -11.46 6.02 -14.03
C PHE A 133 -12.28 5.45 -15.17
N GLY A 134 -12.26 4.11 -15.32
CA GLY A 134 -13.13 3.40 -16.27
C GLY A 134 -14.18 2.59 -15.54
N PHE A 135 -15.44 3.02 -15.58
CA PHE A 135 -16.57 2.10 -15.47
C PHE A 135 -16.82 1.55 -16.88
N GLY A 136 -16.29 0.36 -17.18
CA GLY A 136 -16.62 -0.39 -18.40
C GLY A 136 -15.60 -0.29 -19.54
N ASP A 137 -15.07 0.91 -19.84
CA ASP A 137 -14.04 1.07 -20.88
C ASP A 137 -12.62 0.92 -20.32
N LYS A 138 -11.69 0.39 -21.14
CA LYS A 138 -10.27 0.31 -20.78
C LYS A 138 -9.79 1.73 -20.49
N PRO A 139 -9.39 2.09 -19.26
CA PRO A 139 -8.99 3.45 -18.95
C PRO A 139 -7.82 3.84 -19.84
N LYS A 140 -7.72 5.12 -20.22
CA LYS A 140 -6.53 5.62 -20.92
C LYS A 140 -5.34 5.31 -20.02
N SER A 141 -4.41 4.46 -20.49
CA SER A 141 -3.30 3.99 -19.67
C SER A 141 -2.29 5.11 -19.49
N ILE A 142 -2.48 5.93 -18.47
CA ILE A 142 -1.48 6.89 -18.03
C ILE A 142 -0.77 6.25 -16.84
N GLY A 143 0.45 5.78 -17.08
CA GLY A 143 1.26 5.06 -16.10
C GLY A 143 0.94 3.57 -15.97
N ALA A 144 1.55 2.94 -14.97
CA ALA A 144 1.48 1.49 -14.77
C ALA A 144 0.20 1.01 -14.05
N TYR A 145 -0.63 1.93 -13.53
CA TYR A 145 -1.70 1.64 -12.58
C TYR A 145 -3.09 1.93 -13.10
N TYR A 146 -4.07 1.17 -12.60
CA TYR A 146 -5.47 1.53 -12.62
C TYR A 146 -5.95 1.85 -11.21
N ALA A 147 -6.80 2.86 -11.10
CA ALA A 147 -7.57 3.13 -9.89
C ALA A 147 -8.92 2.41 -10.00
N ARG A 148 -9.38 1.81 -8.90
CA ARG A 148 -10.76 1.36 -8.81
C ARG A 148 -11.40 1.83 -7.53
N GLU A 149 -12.67 2.20 -7.63
CA GLU A 149 -13.52 2.38 -6.48
C GLU A 149 -13.76 1.05 -5.77
N LYS A 150 -14.01 1.15 -4.47
CA LYS A 150 -14.34 0.01 -3.62
C LYS A 150 -15.75 -0.51 -3.93
N ASN A 151 -15.93 -1.21 -5.04
CA ASN A 151 -17.19 -1.88 -5.38
C ASN A 151 -17.06 -3.41 -5.24
N SER A 152 -17.60 -3.89 -4.11
CA SER A 152 -18.16 -5.23 -3.84
C SER A 152 -17.52 -6.46 -4.52
N SER A 153 -16.67 -7.18 -3.77
CA SER A 153 -16.67 -8.68 -3.71
C SER A 153 -15.43 -9.26 -3.02
N SER A 154 -14.33 -8.52 -2.87
CA SER A 154 -13.14 -9.04 -2.18
C SER A 154 -13.17 -8.78 -0.67
N THR A 155 -12.87 -9.82 0.10
CA THR A 155 -12.86 -9.78 1.58
C THR A 155 -11.85 -8.77 2.14
N VAL A 156 -10.78 -8.48 1.41
CA VAL A 156 -9.74 -7.51 1.82
C VAL A 156 -10.23 -6.08 1.64
N GLU A 157 -10.96 -5.79 0.57
CA GLU A 157 -11.47 -4.43 0.31
C GLU A 157 -12.59 -4.06 1.28
N ASN A 158 -13.45 -5.02 1.62
CA ASN A 158 -14.41 -4.86 2.70
C ASN A 158 -13.71 -4.52 4.04
N ARG A 159 -12.52 -5.08 4.29
CA ARG A 159 -11.73 -4.84 5.51
C ARG A 159 -10.94 -3.53 5.49
N LEU A 160 -10.58 -3.02 4.31
CA LEU A 160 -9.88 -1.74 4.17
C LEU A 160 -10.80 -0.56 4.50
N GLY A 161 -12.08 -0.63 4.12
CA GLY A 161 -13.05 0.39 4.56
C GLY A 161 -13.83 -0.01 5.81
N PHE A 162 -13.16 -0.66 6.76
CA PHE A 162 -13.73 -0.81 8.10
C PHE A 162 -13.99 0.59 8.65
N HIS A 163 -15.24 0.90 8.97
CA HIS A 163 -15.52 2.05 9.83
C HIS A 163 -15.07 1.64 11.21
N SER A 164 -14.05 2.29 11.75
CA SER A 164 -13.66 2.18 13.16
C SER A 164 -14.73 2.79 14.10
N SER A 165 -16.00 2.82 13.70
CA SER A 165 -17.11 3.53 14.34
C SER A 165 -17.63 2.85 15.61
N SER A 166 -16.79 2.21 16.43
CA SER A 166 -17.27 1.60 17.69
C SER A 166 -16.30 1.65 18.86
N ARG A 167 -15.21 2.40 18.78
CA ARG A 167 -14.50 2.84 19.98
C ARG A 167 -14.64 4.36 20.03
N ASP A 168 -15.63 4.83 20.78
CA ASP A 168 -16.18 6.19 20.84
C ASP A 168 -15.17 7.35 21.07
N LYS A 169 -13.86 7.12 21.01
CA LYS A 169 -12.78 8.11 21.27
C LYS A 169 -11.49 7.89 20.46
N GLU A 170 -11.39 6.89 19.57
CA GLU A 170 -10.20 6.74 18.71
C GLU A 170 -10.47 7.45 17.36
N PRO A 171 -9.49 8.17 16.78
CA PRO A 171 -9.70 8.78 15.47
C PRO A 171 -9.97 7.70 14.44
N ASP A 172 -11.04 7.93 13.69
CA ASP A 172 -11.44 7.06 12.61
C ASP A 172 -10.47 7.19 11.45
N PHE A 173 -10.13 6.05 10.84
CA PHE A 173 -9.44 6.02 9.57
C PHE A 173 -10.26 5.25 8.55
N HIS A 174 -10.13 5.63 7.29
CA HIS A 174 -10.94 5.10 6.19
C HIS A 174 -10.11 5.01 4.91
N THR A 175 -10.35 3.99 4.09
CA THR A 175 -9.72 3.89 2.76
C THR A 175 -10.74 4.11 1.65
N ARG A 176 -10.46 4.97 0.66
CA ARG A 176 -11.40 5.26 -0.44
C ARG A 176 -11.06 4.59 -1.77
N LEU A 177 -9.81 4.64 -2.19
CA LEU A 177 -9.37 4.16 -3.51
C LEU A 177 -8.28 3.11 -3.36
N ILE A 178 -8.31 2.11 -4.23
CA ILE A 178 -7.28 1.08 -4.31
C ILE A 178 -6.69 1.09 -5.71
N PHE A 179 -5.37 1.12 -5.75
CA PHE A 179 -4.57 1.14 -6.96
C PHE A 179 -3.94 -0.22 -7.18
N GLY A 180 -3.95 -0.68 -8.41
CA GLY A 180 -3.25 -1.90 -8.82
C GLY A 180 -2.55 -1.67 -10.15
N ALA A 181 -1.43 -2.35 -10.39
CA ALA A 181 -0.79 -2.28 -11.69
C ALA A 181 -1.60 -3.03 -12.75
N TYR A 182 -1.68 -2.50 -13.97
CA TYR A 182 -2.27 -3.19 -15.12
C TYR A 182 -1.49 -4.47 -15.45
N ASP A 183 -0.18 -4.37 -15.48
CA ASP A 183 0.70 -5.50 -15.69
C ASP A 183 0.78 -6.33 -14.40
N LYS A 184 0.27 -7.56 -14.44
CA LYS A 184 0.31 -8.52 -13.32
C LYS A 184 1.74 -8.90 -12.91
N ARG A 185 2.75 -8.61 -13.74
CA ARG A 185 4.18 -8.74 -13.43
C ARG A 185 4.68 -7.62 -12.52
N ILE A 186 3.91 -6.56 -12.34
CA ILE A 186 4.19 -5.49 -11.38
C ILE A 186 3.32 -5.81 -10.15
N PRO A 187 3.92 -6.28 -9.04
CA PRO A 187 3.18 -6.72 -7.85
C PRO A 187 2.64 -5.56 -7.02
N HIS A 188 2.84 -4.31 -7.46
CA HIS A 188 2.51 -3.12 -6.70
C HIS A 188 1.01 -2.99 -6.48
N ARG A 189 0.69 -2.43 -5.32
CA ARG A 189 -0.67 -2.07 -4.96
C ARG A 189 -0.60 -0.81 -4.11
N GLY A 190 -1.66 -0.03 -4.07
CA GLY A 190 -1.75 1.03 -3.09
C GLY A 190 -3.16 1.34 -2.68
N CYS A 191 -3.31 2.22 -1.71
CA CYS A 191 -4.60 2.80 -1.36
C CYS A 191 -4.47 4.22 -0.84
N ILE A 192 -5.55 5.00 -1.00
CA ILE A 192 -5.72 6.22 -0.22
C ILE A 192 -6.18 5.84 1.18
N LEU A 193 -5.51 6.41 2.17
CA LEU A 193 -5.87 6.35 3.57
C LEU A 193 -6.21 7.75 4.07
N LEU A 194 -7.42 7.91 4.58
CA LEU A 194 -7.84 9.05 5.39
C LEU A 194 -7.68 8.67 6.85
N ASP A 195 -7.05 9.52 7.65
CA ASP A 195 -6.89 9.31 9.09
C ASP A 195 -7.19 10.62 9.82
N GLY A 196 -8.13 10.57 10.77
CA GLY A 196 -8.51 11.72 11.60
C GLY A 196 -7.51 12.05 12.72
N ALA A 197 -6.41 11.29 12.84
CA ALA A 197 -5.31 11.69 13.71
C ALA A 197 -4.65 12.96 13.19
N VAL A 198 -4.25 13.86 14.09
CA VAL A 198 -3.39 15.01 13.78
C VAL A 198 -2.12 14.51 13.07
N SER A 199 -1.51 15.35 12.26
CA SER A 199 -0.28 14.97 11.59
C SER A 199 0.95 15.15 12.51
N ASP A 200 1.77 14.10 12.65
CA ASP A 200 3.07 14.16 13.34
C ASP A 200 4.14 13.44 12.51
N GLU A 201 5.18 14.18 12.10
CA GLU A 201 6.26 13.64 11.26
C GLU A 201 7.08 12.56 11.99
N ARG A 202 7.17 12.62 13.31
CA ARG A 202 8.03 11.76 14.14
C ARG A 202 7.47 10.34 14.25
N PHE A 203 6.15 10.20 14.14
CA PHE A 203 5.49 8.93 14.42
C PHE A 203 4.85 8.32 13.18
N LEU A 204 4.92 6.99 13.13
CA LEU A 204 4.19 6.20 12.16
C LEU A 204 2.77 5.96 12.65
N ARG A 205 1.78 6.18 11.78
CA ARG A 205 0.38 5.97 12.16
C ARG A 205 0.05 4.48 12.10
N ARG A 206 -0.72 4.04 13.08
CA ARG A 206 -1.23 2.67 13.21
C ARG A 206 -1.97 2.25 11.95
N SER A 207 -2.80 3.14 11.42
CA SER A 207 -3.60 2.97 10.20
C SER A 207 -2.73 2.71 8.96
N GLU A 208 -1.58 3.39 8.83
CA GLU A 208 -0.65 3.22 7.71
C GLU A 208 -0.04 1.81 7.70
N VAL A 209 0.45 1.36 8.85
CA VAL A 209 0.98 0.00 9.00
C VAL A 209 -0.12 -1.04 8.82
N TYR A 210 -1.30 -0.80 9.40
CA TYR A 210 -2.44 -1.68 9.27
C TYR A 210 -2.83 -1.91 7.80
N CYS A 211 -2.99 -0.83 7.04
CA CYS A 211 -3.34 -0.88 5.62
C CYS A 211 -2.22 -1.54 4.80
N ALA A 212 -0.96 -1.19 5.05
CA ALA A 212 0.17 -1.81 4.37
C ALA A 212 0.24 -3.32 4.60
N ALA A 213 0.16 -3.76 5.86
CA ALA A 213 0.19 -5.17 6.21
C ALA A 213 -0.98 -5.95 5.60
N LEU A 214 -2.18 -5.36 5.57
CA LEU A 214 -3.35 -5.96 4.94
C LEU A 214 -3.16 -6.13 3.42
N LEU A 215 -2.64 -5.12 2.72
CA LEU A 215 -2.39 -5.19 1.27
C LEU A 215 -1.29 -6.20 0.91
N ILE A 216 -0.18 -6.21 1.66
CA ILE A 216 0.92 -7.17 1.48
C ILE A 216 0.42 -8.59 1.76
N GLY A 217 -0.31 -8.80 2.85
CA GLY A 217 -0.86 -10.09 3.25
C GLY A 217 -1.78 -10.69 2.18
N ASP A 218 -2.63 -9.86 1.54
CA ASP A 218 -3.47 -10.31 0.43
C ASP A 218 -2.63 -10.83 -0.74
N LYS A 219 -1.54 -10.14 -1.12
CA LYS A 219 -0.67 -10.61 -2.20
C LYS A 219 0.07 -11.89 -1.83
N LEU A 220 0.62 -11.97 -0.62
CA LEU A 220 1.36 -13.14 -0.14
C LEU A 220 0.48 -14.39 -0.09
N ARG A 221 -0.81 -14.25 0.26
CA ARG A 221 -1.77 -15.34 0.29
C ARG A 221 -1.89 -16.07 -1.05
N TRP A 222 -1.83 -15.33 -2.16
CA TRP A 222 -1.99 -15.88 -3.51
C TRP A 222 -0.65 -16.17 -4.19
N ALA A 223 0.47 -15.86 -3.55
CA ALA A 223 1.79 -16.06 -4.11
C ALA A 223 2.15 -17.55 -4.09
N LYS A 224 2.50 -18.10 -5.27
CA LYS A 224 3.02 -19.48 -5.37
C LYS A 224 4.35 -19.65 -4.64
N LYS A 225 5.14 -18.57 -4.57
CA LYS A 225 6.49 -18.55 -4.01
C LYS A 225 6.74 -17.23 -3.25
N PRO A 226 6.16 -17.09 -2.04
CA PRO A 226 6.17 -15.83 -1.30
C PRO A 226 7.56 -15.36 -0.88
N HIS A 227 8.56 -16.25 -0.83
CA HIS A 227 9.95 -15.91 -0.47
C HIS A 227 10.80 -15.43 -1.65
N GLU A 228 10.34 -15.64 -2.89
CA GLU A 228 11.13 -15.33 -4.09
C GLU A 228 10.77 -13.96 -4.70
N ARG A 229 9.85 -13.19 -4.08
CA ARG A 229 9.35 -11.94 -4.67
C ARG A 229 8.93 -10.94 -3.61
N HIS A 230 9.27 -9.67 -3.83
CA HIS A 230 8.77 -8.56 -3.03
C HIS A 230 7.36 -8.14 -3.50
N PHE A 231 6.51 -7.79 -2.55
CA PHE A 231 5.17 -7.25 -2.80
C PHE A 231 5.07 -5.86 -2.18
N PRO A 232 5.76 -4.85 -2.76
CA PRO A 232 5.70 -3.51 -2.22
C PRO A 232 4.30 -2.92 -2.40
N VAL A 233 3.91 -2.11 -1.43
CA VAL A 233 2.63 -1.40 -1.41
C VAL A 233 2.83 0.07 -1.08
N PHE A 234 1.94 0.91 -1.61
CA PHE A 234 1.93 2.34 -1.40
C PHE A 234 0.70 2.77 -0.61
N ILE A 235 0.89 3.50 0.50
CA ILE A 235 -0.20 4.14 1.23
C ILE A 235 -0.10 5.63 0.99
N TYR A 236 -1.15 6.19 0.40
CA TYR A 236 -1.32 7.62 0.17
C TYR A 236 -2.09 8.18 1.36
N SER A 237 -1.34 8.56 2.39
CA SER A 237 -1.86 8.89 3.72
C SER A 237 -2.22 10.36 3.79
N ILE A 238 -3.47 10.67 4.10
CA ILE A 238 -4.01 12.02 4.22
C ILE A 238 -4.54 12.18 5.64
N SER A 239 -4.17 13.28 6.28
CA SER A 239 -4.64 13.69 7.59
C SER A 239 -4.72 15.21 7.57
N GLU A 240 -5.89 15.75 7.91
CA GLU A 240 -6.16 17.19 7.81
C GLU A 240 -5.89 17.71 6.38
N SER A 241 -5.13 18.80 6.27
CA SER A 241 -4.60 19.35 5.02
C SER A 241 -3.19 18.83 4.68
N GLN A 242 -2.78 17.68 5.21
CA GLN A 242 -1.45 17.13 4.99
C GLN A 242 -1.48 15.74 4.35
N GLY A 243 -0.54 15.52 3.42
CA GLY A 243 -0.32 14.24 2.74
C GLY A 243 1.06 13.69 3.05
N ARG A 244 1.21 12.37 3.07
CA ARG A 244 2.51 11.71 2.94
C ARG A 244 2.39 10.38 2.22
N ILE A 245 3.51 9.92 1.67
CA ILE A 245 3.59 8.67 0.93
C ILE A 245 4.31 7.65 1.79
N ILE A 246 3.69 6.48 1.96
CA ILE A 246 4.30 5.32 2.60
C ILE A 246 4.58 4.28 1.54
N GLN A 247 5.83 3.81 1.46
CA GLN A 247 6.18 2.61 0.70
C GLN A 247 6.53 1.50 1.69
N ALA A 248 5.80 0.39 1.66
CA ALA A 248 6.01 -0.72 2.58
C ALA A 248 6.20 -2.03 1.85
N HIS A 249 7.02 -2.92 2.40
CA HIS A 249 7.19 -4.29 1.91
C HIS A 249 7.67 -5.20 3.03
N TYR A 250 7.64 -6.51 2.78
CA TYR A 250 8.21 -7.49 3.70
C TYR A 250 9.53 -8.03 3.15
N GLU A 251 10.54 -8.05 3.99
CA GLU A 251 11.85 -8.64 3.74
C GLU A 251 12.24 -9.42 4.98
N HIS A 252 12.23 -10.76 4.91
CA HIS A 252 12.39 -11.59 6.10
C HIS A 252 13.66 -11.23 6.91
N PRO A 253 13.57 -11.01 8.23
CA PRO A 253 12.39 -11.13 9.10
C PRO A 253 11.62 -9.82 9.36
N HIS A 254 11.92 -8.76 8.62
CA HIS A 254 11.48 -7.38 8.85
C HIS A 254 10.29 -6.96 7.99
N PHE A 255 9.42 -6.16 8.59
CA PHE A 255 8.42 -5.38 7.87
C PHE A 255 8.99 -3.99 7.64
N ILE A 256 9.36 -3.66 6.41
CA ILE A 256 10.02 -2.40 6.08
C ILE A 256 8.97 -1.37 5.71
N VAL A 257 9.04 -0.21 6.35
CA VAL A 257 8.21 0.96 6.06
C VAL A 257 9.12 2.13 5.75
N ARG A 258 8.88 2.77 4.61
CA ARG A 258 9.52 4.01 4.22
C ARG A 258 8.47 5.08 4.11
N LYS A 259 8.73 6.25 4.67
CA LYS A 259 7.79 7.36 4.66
C LYS A 259 8.44 8.62 4.11
N THR A 260 7.68 9.41 3.37
CA THR A 260 8.09 10.78 3.08
C THR A 260 7.80 11.68 4.28
N LYS A 261 8.43 12.86 4.28
CA LYS A 261 7.90 14.01 5.03
C LYS A 261 6.47 14.33 4.58
N HIS A 262 5.77 15.07 5.43
CA HIS A 262 4.45 15.55 5.07
C HIS A 262 4.56 16.72 4.09
N PHE A 263 3.63 16.78 3.16
CA PHE A 263 3.42 17.91 2.26
C PHE A 263 2.01 18.46 2.45
N LEU A 264 1.81 19.73 2.14
CA LEU A 264 0.56 20.43 2.40
C LEU A 264 -0.36 20.41 1.17
N PHE A 265 -1.66 20.34 1.44
CA PHE A 265 -2.72 20.73 0.53
C PHE A 265 -3.13 22.15 0.91
N GLU A 266 -2.70 23.12 0.12
CA GLU A 266 -3.01 24.54 0.36
C GLU A 266 -4.26 24.92 -0.44
N GLU A 267 -5.10 25.76 0.17
CA GLU A 267 -6.29 26.29 -0.49
C GLU A 267 -5.90 27.11 -1.73
N GLY A 268 -6.58 26.87 -2.86
CA GLY A 268 -6.29 27.53 -4.13
C GLY A 268 -4.97 27.10 -4.79
N SER A 269 -4.29 26.08 -4.28
CA SER A 269 -3.01 25.59 -4.81
C SER A 269 -3.12 24.13 -5.25
N ALA A 270 -2.81 23.87 -6.52
CA ALA A 270 -2.76 22.51 -7.05
C ALA A 270 -1.52 21.71 -6.61
N SER A 271 -0.54 22.32 -5.93
CA SER A 271 0.79 21.73 -5.68
C SER A 271 0.72 20.40 -4.92
N GLY A 272 0.02 20.35 -3.78
CA GLY A 272 -0.16 19.14 -2.99
C GLY A 272 -0.93 18.05 -3.74
N TYR A 273 -1.95 18.44 -4.51
CA TYR A 273 -2.72 17.53 -5.36
C TYR A 273 -1.85 16.91 -6.45
N LYS A 274 -1.08 17.73 -7.18
CA LYS A 274 -0.13 17.28 -8.20
C LYS A 274 0.91 16.34 -7.60
N MET A 275 1.48 16.67 -6.43
CA MET A 275 2.43 15.79 -5.74
C MET A 275 1.83 14.42 -5.43
N MET A 276 0.63 14.40 -4.87
CA MET A 276 -0.07 13.15 -4.56
C MET A 276 -0.37 12.34 -5.83
N VAL A 277 -0.82 12.99 -6.89
CA VAL A 277 -1.09 12.36 -8.19
C VAL A 277 0.19 11.80 -8.82
N ARG A 278 1.32 12.52 -8.76
CA ARG A 278 2.62 12.02 -9.24
C ARG A 278 2.98 10.68 -8.60
N TRP A 279 2.72 10.55 -7.31
CA TRP A 279 2.96 9.30 -6.58
C TRP A 279 1.93 8.21 -6.87
N MET A 280 0.66 8.56 -7.06
CA MET A 280 -0.38 7.61 -7.46
C MET A 280 -0.13 7.01 -8.85
N LEU A 281 0.46 7.81 -9.74
CA LEU A 281 0.87 7.44 -11.10
C LEU A 281 2.35 7.06 -11.18
N ASN A 282 2.97 6.63 -10.08
CA ASN A 282 4.40 6.37 -10.03
C ASN A 282 4.88 5.41 -11.14
N ASN A 283 6.17 5.52 -11.48
CA ASN A 283 6.83 4.54 -12.32
C ASN A 283 7.37 3.42 -11.42
N PRO A 284 6.88 2.18 -11.58
CA PRO A 284 7.36 1.05 -10.78
C PRO A 284 8.80 0.72 -11.15
N THR A 285 9.66 0.59 -10.14
CA THR A 285 11.10 0.30 -10.29
C THR A 285 11.52 -0.92 -9.46
N GLY A 286 12.75 -1.39 -9.68
CA GLY A 286 13.32 -2.55 -8.99
C GLY A 286 13.12 -3.85 -9.78
N ASP A 287 13.96 -4.87 -9.51
CA ASP A 287 13.78 -6.19 -10.11
C ASP A 287 12.53 -6.85 -9.52
N MET A 288 11.42 -6.70 -10.24
CA MET A 288 10.11 -7.25 -9.86
C MET A 288 9.96 -8.73 -10.24
N GLY A 289 10.98 -9.29 -10.91
CA GLY A 289 11.09 -10.69 -11.21
C GLY A 289 11.45 -11.50 -9.98
N THR A 290 10.89 -12.71 -9.87
CA THR A 290 11.58 -13.78 -9.13
C THR A 290 13.01 -13.87 -9.66
N PRO A 291 14.03 -14.23 -8.84
CA PRO A 291 15.31 -14.67 -9.39
C PRO A 291 14.99 -15.84 -10.33
N ARG A 292 14.93 -15.55 -11.63
CA ARG A 292 14.76 -16.58 -12.63
C ARG A 292 16.07 -17.35 -12.54
N LYS A 293 16.04 -18.55 -11.97
CA LYS A 293 16.83 -19.64 -12.55
C LYS A 293 16.29 -19.81 -13.95
N SER A 294 16.68 -18.93 -14.86
CA SER A 294 16.26 -19.03 -16.24
C SER A 294 16.89 -20.34 -16.71
N THR A 295 16.05 -21.29 -17.10
CA THR A 295 16.51 -22.53 -17.74
C THR A 295 17.37 -22.19 -18.97
N LYS A 296 17.23 -20.99 -19.53
CA LYS A 296 18.11 -20.44 -20.56
C LYS A 296 19.54 -20.24 -20.07
N ASP A 297 19.81 -19.77 -18.85
CA ASP A 297 21.18 -19.62 -18.35
C ASP A 297 21.82 -20.97 -18.04
N ARG A 298 21.03 -21.95 -17.58
CA ARG A 298 21.49 -23.34 -17.43
C ARG A 298 21.80 -23.98 -18.78
N VAL A 299 20.95 -23.81 -19.79
CA VAL A 299 21.17 -24.34 -21.15
C VAL A 299 22.32 -23.61 -21.84
N LEU A 300 22.44 -22.29 -21.69
CA LEU A 300 23.52 -21.49 -22.28
C LEU A 300 24.87 -21.83 -21.63
N ASN A 301 24.90 -22.09 -20.32
CA ASN A 301 26.10 -22.56 -19.62
C ASN A 301 26.41 -24.03 -19.94
N LEU A 302 25.41 -24.90 -20.14
CA LEU A 302 25.62 -26.27 -20.62
C LEU A 302 26.16 -26.29 -22.06
N VAL A 303 25.60 -25.46 -22.94
CA VAL A 303 26.02 -25.34 -24.35
C VAL A 303 27.41 -24.71 -24.46
N LYS A 304 27.80 -23.80 -23.57
CA LYS A 304 29.18 -23.29 -23.47
C LYS A 304 30.15 -24.33 -22.94
N ALA A 305 29.73 -25.16 -21.97
CA ALA A 305 30.55 -26.24 -21.42
C ALA A 305 30.72 -27.45 -22.37
N LEU A 306 29.83 -27.60 -23.35
CA LEU A 306 29.84 -28.71 -24.33
C LEU A 306 30.48 -28.34 -25.69
N LYS A 307 31.00 -27.12 -25.86
CA LYS A 307 31.81 -26.80 -27.04
C LYS A 307 33.26 -27.24 -26.79
N PRO A 308 33.78 -28.27 -27.49
CA PRO A 308 35.19 -28.61 -27.38
C PRO A 308 36.03 -27.44 -27.93
N SER A 309 37.07 -27.09 -27.17
CA SER A 309 38.12 -26.18 -27.60
C SER A 309 38.79 -26.78 -28.83
N VAL A 310 38.45 -26.28 -30.01
CA VAL A 310 39.20 -26.61 -31.23
C VAL A 310 40.44 -25.72 -31.21
N HIS A 311 41.56 -26.33 -30.80
CA HIS A 311 42.91 -25.90 -31.13
C HIS A 311 43.40 -26.72 -32.33
#